data_AF-A0A067EYT8-F1
#
_entry.id   AF-A0A067EYT8-F1
#
_cell.length_a   1.000
_cell.length_b   1.000
_cell.length_c   1.000
_cell.angle_alpha   90.00
_cell.angle_beta   90.00
_cell.angle_gamma   90.00
#
_symmetry.space_group_name_H-M   'P 1'
#
loop_
_entity.id
_entity.type
_entity.pdbx_description
1 polymer ?
#
loop_
_entity_poly.entity_id
_entity_poly.type
_entity_poly.pdbx_seq_one_letter_code
_entity_poly.pdbx_strand_id
1 'polypeptide(L)'
;MVDNANWELKNCCNRDQVRFLVTIGVFTVVILALWRTILLTPFKLITVFLHEASHAIACKLTCGDVEGMQVHANEGGATQTRGGIYWLILPAGYLGSSFWGMALVLASTNLTTARIAAGCLALALFIVLFIAQNWTLRGLCIGFIVFLAVIWVLQEETSVRILRYVILFIGICLSCCIFSSLLNELTSALFLISLVKRSVANVYSENYRCNEQFVFSL
;
A
#
# COMPACT_ATOMS: atom_id res chain seq x y z
N MET A 1 41.62 -9.21 9.90
CA MET A 1 41.21 -8.66 11.20
C MET A 1 40.16 -7.61 10.90
N VAL A 2 39.07 -7.64 11.67
CA VAL A 2 37.81 -6.95 11.46
C VAL A 2 38.00 -5.46 11.16
N ASP A 3 37.43 -4.99 10.05
CA ASP A 3 37.27 -3.57 9.76
C ASP A 3 36.41 -2.95 10.87
N ASN A 4 37.02 -2.11 11.70
CA ASN A 4 36.32 -1.37 12.74
C ASN A 4 35.33 -0.39 12.09
N ALA A 5 34.08 -0.83 11.92
CA ALA A 5 32.97 0.03 11.55
C ALA A 5 32.80 1.11 12.64
N ASN A 6 33.34 2.29 12.39
CA ASN A 6 33.26 3.43 13.28
C ASN A 6 31.82 3.98 13.23
N TRP A 7 31.01 3.67 14.23
CA TRP A 7 29.60 4.03 14.37
C TRP A 7 29.39 5.48 14.86
N GLU A 8 30.47 6.25 14.97
CA GLU A 8 30.45 7.70 15.17
C GLU A 8 30.05 8.44 13.87
N LEU A 9 28.83 8.21 13.37
CA LEU A 9 28.20 9.05 12.33
C LEU A 9 27.78 10.41 12.91
N LYS A 10 28.69 11.12 13.58
CA LYS A 10 28.37 12.38 14.27
C LYS A 10 28.16 13.55 13.29
N ASN A 11 28.62 13.43 12.04
CA ASN A 11 28.52 14.48 11.00
C ASN A 11 28.31 13.95 9.56
N CYS A 12 27.88 12.70 9.36
CA CYS A 12 27.69 12.13 8.02
C CYS A 12 26.30 12.40 7.40
N CYS A 13 25.38 13.03 8.12
CA CYS A 13 24.12 13.49 7.51
C CYS A 13 24.40 14.72 6.65
N ASN A 14 24.63 14.50 5.35
CA ASN A 14 24.64 15.56 4.35
C ASN A 14 23.33 16.36 4.47
N ARG A 15 23.39 17.69 4.34
CA ARG A 15 22.25 18.62 4.45
C ARG A 15 21.08 18.20 3.56
N ASP A 16 21.37 17.55 2.44
CA ASP A 16 20.39 17.02 1.50
C ASP A 16 19.70 15.74 1.96
N GLN A 17 20.38 14.88 2.73
CA GLN A 17 19.76 13.70 3.35
C GLN A 17 18.76 14.11 4.42
N VAL A 18 19.11 15.10 5.26
CA VAL A 18 18.19 15.64 6.27
C VAL A 18 16.96 16.26 5.60
N ARG A 19 17.15 17.05 4.54
CA ARG A 19 16.03 17.60 3.75
C ARG A 19 15.12 16.53 3.17
N PHE A 20 15.69 15.44 2.66
CA PHE A 20 14.91 14.30 2.15
C PHE A 20 14.10 13.62 3.25
N LEU A 21 14.72 13.37 4.42
CA LEU A 21 14.06 12.75 5.57
C LEU A 21 12.92 13.63 6.12
N VAL A 22 13.17 14.94 6.25
CA VAL A 22 12.17 15.92 6.66
C VAL A 22 11.02 15.98 5.65
N THR A 23 11.31 15.95 4.35
CA THR A 23 10.28 15.92 3.30
C THR A 23 9.40 14.68 3.42
N ILE A 24 9.99 13.50 3.65
CA ILE A 24 9.24 12.27 3.92
C ILE A 24 8.35 12.44 5.14
N GLY A 25 8.90 12.92 6.25
CA GLY A 25 8.15 13.13 7.49
C GLY A 25 6.94 14.05 7.30
N VAL A 26 7.13 15.19 6.64
CA VAL A 26 6.05 16.15 6.36
C VAL A 26 4.99 15.52 5.47
N PHE A 27 5.38 14.86 4.38
CA PHE A 27 4.43 14.19 3.49
C PHE A 27 3.66 13.08 4.18
N THR A 28 4.31 12.28 5.03
CA THR A 28 3.63 11.24 5.83
C THR A 28 2.56 11.85 6.73
N VAL A 29 2.87 12.93 7.47
CA VAL A 29 1.89 13.58 8.35
C VAL A 29 0.73 14.17 7.54
N VAL A 30 1.02 14.82 6.42
CA VAL A 30 -0.01 15.40 5.53
C VAL A 30 -0.91 14.29 4.96
N ILE A 31 -0.34 13.20 4.46
CA ILE A 31 -1.10 12.08 3.90
C ILE A 31 -1.98 11.43 4.96
N LEU A 32 -1.48 11.21 6.18
CA LEU A 32 -2.27 10.64 7.28
C LEU A 32 -3.39 11.59 7.71
N ALA A 33 -3.13 12.89 7.80
CA ALA A 33 -4.15 13.88 8.14
C ALA A 33 -5.23 13.98 7.06
N LEU A 34 -4.84 13.94 5.78
CA LEU A 34 -5.76 14.01 4.64
C LEU A 34 -6.32 12.64 4.25
N TRP A 35 -5.99 11.56 4.98
CA TRP A 35 -6.36 10.19 4.60
C TRP A 35 -7.86 10.02 4.39
N ARG A 36 -8.70 10.71 5.16
CA ARG A 36 -10.17 10.64 5.03
C ARG A 36 -10.76 11.51 3.90
N THR A 37 -9.93 12.24 3.16
CA THR A 37 -10.41 13.18 2.12
C THR A 37 -10.53 12.52 0.75
N ILE A 38 -11.50 12.98 -0.04
CA ILE A 38 -11.77 12.52 -1.41
C ILE A 38 -10.58 12.78 -2.35
N LEU A 39 -9.74 13.76 -2.00
CA LEU A 39 -8.57 14.15 -2.80
C LEU A 39 -7.53 13.02 -2.88
N LEU A 40 -7.40 12.19 -1.83
CA LEU A 40 -6.48 11.05 -1.81
C LEU A 40 -7.09 9.75 -2.36
N THR A 41 -8.40 9.70 -2.57
CA THR A 41 -9.10 8.52 -3.11
C THR A 41 -8.43 7.92 -4.36
N PRO A 42 -8.10 8.68 -5.43
CA PRO A 42 -7.46 8.07 -6.61
C PRO A 42 -6.09 7.46 -6.30
N PHE A 43 -5.32 8.06 -5.39
CA PHE A 43 -4.02 7.52 -4.97
C PHE A 43 -4.18 6.24 -4.14
N LYS A 44 -5.17 6.19 -3.24
CA LYS A 44 -5.49 4.97 -2.47
C LYS A 44 -5.97 3.82 -3.33
N LEU A 45 -6.77 4.10 -4.37
CA LEU A 45 -7.22 3.05 -5.29
C LEU A 45 -6.02 2.37 -5.98
N ILE A 46 -4.94 3.11 -6.24
CA ILE A 46 -3.72 2.56 -6.85
C ILE A 46 -2.90 1.76 -5.85
N THR A 47 -2.88 2.17 -4.59
CA THR A 47 -2.20 1.38 -3.56
C THR A 47 -2.90 0.05 -3.34
N VAL A 48 -4.24 0.04 -3.34
CA VAL A 48 -5.05 -1.20 -3.32
C VAL A 48 -4.80 -2.02 -4.59
N PHE A 49 -4.71 -1.38 -5.76
CA PHE A 49 -4.36 -2.06 -6.99
C PHE A 49 -2.99 -2.76 -6.92
N LEU A 50 -1.95 -2.09 -6.42
CA LEU A 50 -0.61 -2.69 -6.28
C LEU A 50 -0.59 -3.82 -5.25
N HIS A 51 -1.42 -3.73 -4.21
CA HIS A 51 -1.65 -4.80 -3.25
C HIS A 51 -2.21 -6.05 -3.93
N GLU A 52 -3.31 -5.89 -4.67
CA GLU A 52 -3.95 -6.97 -5.44
C GLU A 52 -3.05 -7.53 -6.53
N ALA A 53 -2.31 -6.67 -7.24
CA ALA A 53 -1.34 -7.08 -8.24
C ALA A 53 -0.23 -7.95 -7.62
N SER A 54 0.13 -7.71 -6.37
CA SER A 54 1.14 -8.52 -5.66
C SER A 54 0.60 -9.93 -5.35
N HIS A 55 -0.69 -10.07 -5.04
CA HIS A 55 -1.33 -11.40 -4.97
C HIS A 55 -1.31 -12.11 -6.32
N ALA A 56 -1.62 -11.40 -7.41
CA ALA A 56 -1.59 -11.95 -8.77
C ALA A 56 -0.18 -12.42 -9.18
N ILE A 57 0.86 -11.63 -8.88
CA ILE A 57 2.25 -11.97 -9.15
C ILE A 57 2.66 -13.22 -8.35
N ALA A 58 2.34 -13.27 -7.06
CA ALA A 58 2.65 -14.44 -6.24
C ALA A 58 1.92 -15.69 -6.73
N CYS A 59 0.67 -15.57 -7.17
CA CYS A 59 -0.07 -16.66 -7.79
C CYS A 59 0.69 -17.23 -9.00
N LYS A 60 1.08 -16.38 -9.95
CA LYS A 60 1.86 -16.78 -11.12
C LYS A 60 3.20 -17.41 -10.77
N LEU A 61 3.92 -16.88 -9.77
CA LEU A 61 5.18 -17.45 -9.28
C LEU A 61 5.00 -18.83 -8.64
N THR A 62 3.85 -19.10 -8.03
CA THR A 62 3.50 -20.42 -7.47
C THR A 62 2.83 -21.35 -8.49
N CYS A 63 2.95 -21.05 -9.80
CA CYS A 63 2.33 -21.80 -10.89
C CYS A 63 0.79 -21.85 -10.86
N GLY A 64 0.15 -20.89 -10.20
CA GLY A 64 -1.29 -20.67 -10.29
C GLY A 64 -1.68 -19.79 -11.47
N ASP A 65 -2.97 -19.76 -11.78
CA ASP A 65 -3.53 -18.90 -12.83
C ASP A 65 -4.30 -17.72 -12.22
N VAL A 66 -4.34 -16.60 -12.93
CA VAL A 66 -5.05 -15.39 -12.48
C VAL A 66 -6.20 -15.16 -13.44
N GLU A 67 -7.42 -15.41 -12.97
CA GLU A 67 -8.62 -15.30 -13.80
C GLU A 67 -9.05 -13.85 -14.00
N GLY A 68 -8.76 -12.98 -13.04
CA GLY A 68 -9.00 -11.56 -13.16
C GLY A 68 -8.74 -10.79 -11.88
N MET A 69 -8.71 -9.47 -11.99
CA MET A 69 -8.54 -8.56 -10.86
C MET A 69 -9.58 -7.46 -10.90
N GLN A 70 -10.11 -7.13 -9.73
CA GLN A 70 -11.17 -6.15 -9.54
C GLN A 70 -10.79 -5.17 -8.44
N VAL A 71 -10.97 -3.88 -8.70
CA VAL A 71 -10.82 -2.82 -7.69
C VAL A 71 -12.09 -1.97 -7.71
N HIS A 72 -12.67 -1.81 -6.53
CA HIS A 72 -13.89 -1.05 -6.30
C HIS A 72 -13.55 0.36 -5.81
N ALA A 73 -14.43 1.31 -6.10
CA ALA A 73 -14.29 2.70 -5.63
C ALA A 73 -14.37 2.83 -4.10
N ASN A 74 -14.86 1.81 -3.41
CA ASN A 74 -14.93 1.72 -1.94
C ASN A 74 -13.60 1.28 -1.30
N GLU A 75 -12.47 1.57 -1.94
CA GLU A 75 -11.13 1.25 -1.44
C GLU A 75 -10.88 -0.27 -1.24
N GLY A 76 -11.71 -1.12 -1.86
CA GLY A 76 -11.62 -2.59 -1.78
C GLY A 76 -11.11 -3.21 -3.08
N GLY A 77 -10.35 -4.28 -2.97
CA GLY A 77 -9.80 -5.05 -4.08
C GLY A 77 -10.13 -6.54 -3.95
N ALA A 78 -10.20 -7.24 -5.07
CA ALA A 78 -10.29 -8.68 -5.11
C ALA A 78 -9.57 -9.23 -6.34
N THR A 79 -8.60 -10.10 -6.10
CA THR A 79 -7.90 -10.86 -7.13
C THR A 79 -8.42 -12.29 -7.18
N GLN A 80 -8.98 -12.69 -8.32
CA GLN A 80 -9.42 -14.06 -8.53
C GLN A 80 -8.25 -14.91 -9.02
N THR A 81 -7.82 -15.83 -8.17
CA THR A 81 -6.72 -16.76 -8.46
C THR A 81 -7.22 -18.19 -8.49
N ARG A 82 -6.68 -18.99 -9.41
CA ARG A 82 -6.99 -20.41 -9.57
C ARG A 82 -5.72 -21.23 -9.40
N GLY A 83 -5.68 -21.99 -8.31
CA GLY A 83 -4.49 -22.79 -7.95
C GLY A 83 -3.36 -21.94 -7.37
N GLY A 84 -2.18 -22.56 -7.26
CA GLY A 84 -1.04 -21.98 -6.54
C GLY A 84 -1.04 -22.26 -5.04
N ILE A 85 -0.01 -21.78 -4.35
CA ILE A 85 0.17 -22.00 -2.91
C ILE A 85 -0.43 -20.81 -2.16
N TYR A 86 -1.66 -20.95 -1.68
CA TYR A 86 -2.38 -19.90 -0.94
C TYR A 86 -1.58 -19.33 0.25
N TRP A 87 -0.78 -20.17 0.91
CA TRP A 87 0.13 -19.76 1.99
C TRP A 87 1.13 -18.67 1.59
N LEU A 88 1.54 -18.61 0.33
CA LEU A 88 2.43 -17.56 -0.20
C LEU A 88 1.63 -16.41 -0.81
N ILE A 89 0.49 -16.71 -1.43
CA ILE A 89 -0.35 -15.70 -2.07
C ILE A 89 -0.95 -14.74 -1.04
N LEU A 90 -1.49 -15.24 0.09
CA LEU A 90 -2.13 -14.42 1.13
C LEU A 90 -1.20 -13.34 1.74
N PRO A 91 0.05 -13.62 2.15
CA PRO A 91 0.94 -12.58 2.64
C PRO A 91 1.52 -11.70 1.53
N ALA A 92 1.47 -12.12 0.26
CA ALA A 92 2.11 -11.40 -0.84
C ALA A 92 1.54 -10.00 -1.07
N GLY A 93 0.26 -9.75 -0.76
CA GLY A 93 -0.33 -8.41 -0.86
C GLY A 93 0.35 -7.39 0.05
N TYR A 94 0.51 -7.74 1.33
CA TYR A 94 1.18 -6.90 2.34
C TYR A 94 2.68 -6.77 2.09
N LEU A 95 3.34 -7.89 1.76
CA LEU A 95 4.78 -7.91 1.45
C LEU A 95 5.08 -7.11 0.18
N GLY A 96 4.27 -7.30 -0.86
CA GLY A 96 4.39 -6.60 -2.13
C GLY A 96 4.17 -5.10 -1.97
N SER A 97 3.13 -4.68 -1.24
CA SER A 97 2.90 -3.26 -0.94
C SER A 97 4.12 -2.63 -0.24
N SER A 98 4.72 -3.33 0.74
CA SER A 98 5.93 -2.86 1.43
C SER A 98 7.11 -2.73 0.49
N PHE A 99 7.30 -3.73 -0.37
CA PHE A 99 8.36 -3.77 -1.37
C PHE A 99 8.23 -2.62 -2.38
N TRP A 100 7.05 -2.45 -2.97
CA TRP A 100 6.78 -1.38 -3.94
C TRP A 100 6.90 0.01 -3.29
N GLY A 101 6.45 0.17 -2.03
CA GLY A 101 6.57 1.44 -1.31
C GLY A 101 8.03 1.84 -1.11
N MET A 102 8.85 0.91 -0.61
CA MET A 102 10.29 1.13 -0.48
C MET A 102 10.97 1.36 -1.83
N ALA A 103 10.61 0.59 -2.86
CA ALA A 103 11.18 0.73 -4.20
C ALA A 103 10.91 2.12 -4.80
N LEU A 104 9.68 2.66 -4.66
CA LEU A 104 9.32 3.99 -5.14
C LEU A 104 10.01 5.10 -4.34
N VAL A 105 10.11 4.95 -3.02
CA VAL A 105 10.86 5.90 -2.17
C VAL A 105 12.34 5.92 -2.55
N LEU A 106 12.97 4.77 -2.75
CA LEU A 106 14.36 4.67 -3.20
C LEU A 106 14.54 5.21 -4.62
N ALA A 107 13.61 4.91 -5.52
CA ALA A 107 13.63 5.44 -6.89
C ALA A 107 13.53 6.97 -6.93
N SER A 108 12.87 7.58 -5.94
CA SER A 108 12.77 9.03 -5.81
C SER A 108 14.08 9.71 -5.40
N THR A 109 15.16 8.99 -5.11
CA THR A 109 16.44 9.61 -4.74
C THR A 109 17.10 10.34 -5.91
N ASN A 110 17.00 9.78 -7.11
CA ASN A 110 17.58 10.30 -8.35
C ASN A 110 16.51 10.56 -9.41
N LEU A 111 16.69 11.61 -10.22
CA LEU A 111 15.71 12.00 -11.23
C LEU A 111 15.60 10.97 -12.37
N THR A 112 16.72 10.35 -12.76
CA THR A 112 16.76 9.28 -13.76
C THR A 112 16.06 8.02 -13.28
N THR A 113 16.31 7.61 -12.03
CA THR A 113 15.64 6.45 -11.42
C THR A 113 14.15 6.71 -11.23
N ALA A 114 13.75 7.93 -10.86
CA ALA A 114 12.37 8.37 -10.82
C ALA A 114 11.68 8.23 -12.19
N ARG A 115 12.32 8.69 -13.28
CA ARG A 115 11.82 8.48 -14.65
C ARG A 115 11.61 7.00 -14.96
N ILE A 116 12.62 6.17 -14.69
CA ILE A 116 12.51 4.72 -14.94
C ILE A 116 11.36 4.12 -14.13
N ALA A 117 11.23 4.46 -12.85
CA ALA A 117 10.16 3.96 -11.99
C ALA A 117 8.77 4.39 -12.47
N ALA A 118 8.58 5.63 -12.90
CA ALA A 118 7.32 6.09 -13.50
C ALA A 118 7.00 5.32 -14.79
N GLY A 119 8.00 5.08 -15.64
CA GLY A 119 7.84 4.29 -16.87
C GLY A 119 7.46 2.84 -16.57
N CYS A 120 8.15 2.20 -15.61
CA CYS A 120 7.82 0.84 -15.16
C CYS A 120 6.41 0.76 -14.56
N LEU A 121 6.01 1.74 -13.75
CA LEU A 121 4.67 1.79 -13.16
C LEU A 121 3.59 1.99 -14.23
N ALA A 122 3.82 2.88 -15.20
CA ALA A 122 2.90 3.09 -16.32
C ALA A 122 2.78 1.83 -17.19
N LEU A 123 3.90 1.14 -17.47
CA LEU A 123 3.90 -0.12 -18.21
C LEU A 123 3.16 -1.22 -17.46
N ALA A 124 3.37 -1.35 -16.14
CA ALA A 124 2.65 -2.31 -15.31
C ALA A 124 1.13 -2.05 -15.34
N LEU A 125 0.71 -0.78 -15.21
CA LEU A 125 -0.70 -0.40 -15.34
C LEU A 125 -1.25 -0.69 -16.73
N PHE A 126 -0.45 -0.52 -17.78
CA PHE A 126 -0.83 -0.81 -19.15
C PHE A 126 -1.04 -2.31 -19.40
N ILE A 127 -0.17 -3.18 -18.88
CA ILE A 127 -0.35 -4.63 -18.98
C ILE A 127 -1.64 -5.05 -18.28
N VAL A 128 -1.88 -4.51 -17.08
CA VAL A 128 -3.06 -4.87 -16.30
C VAL A 128 -4.35 -4.30 -16.88
N LEU A 129 -4.29 -3.22 -17.67
CA LEU A 129 -5.45 -2.70 -18.41
C LEU A 129 -6.12 -3.78 -19.26
N PHE A 130 -5.35 -4.71 -19.83
CA PHE A 130 -5.87 -5.83 -20.62
C PHE A 130 -6.45 -6.97 -19.77
N ILE A 131 -5.95 -7.13 -18.54
CA ILE A 131 -6.42 -8.16 -17.58
C ILE A 131 -7.65 -7.67 -16.80
N ALA A 132 -7.84 -6.35 -16.72
CA ALA A 132 -8.92 -5.72 -15.98
C ALA A 132 -10.29 -6.07 -16.57
N GLN A 133 -11.13 -6.71 -15.75
CA GLN A 133 -12.51 -7.06 -16.09
C GLN A 133 -13.49 -5.89 -15.84
N ASN A 134 -13.20 -5.03 -14.85
CA ASN A 134 -14.11 -3.94 -14.43
C ASN A 134 -13.82 -2.61 -15.13
N TRP A 135 -14.89 -1.85 -15.42
CA TRP A 135 -14.81 -0.49 -15.96
C TRP A 135 -14.11 0.49 -15.01
N THR A 136 -14.29 0.34 -13.70
CA THR A 136 -13.62 1.18 -12.68
C THR A 136 -12.11 1.01 -12.71
N LEU A 137 -11.64 -0.23 -12.79
CA LEU A 137 -10.21 -0.56 -12.85
C LEU A 137 -9.59 -0.06 -14.16
N ARG A 138 -10.29 -0.23 -15.30
CA ARG A 138 -9.84 0.31 -16.59
C ARG A 138 -9.74 1.84 -16.57
N GLY A 139 -10.77 2.51 -16.03
CA GLY A 139 -10.77 3.96 -15.87
C GLY A 139 -9.64 4.46 -14.97
N LEU A 140 -9.38 3.76 -13.86
CA LEU A 140 -8.27 4.07 -12.95
C LEU A 140 -6.91 3.93 -13.64
N CYS A 141 -6.68 2.81 -14.35
CA CYS A 141 -5.42 2.58 -15.07
C CYS A 141 -5.19 3.65 -16.14
N ILE A 142 -6.19 3.94 -16.97
CA ILE A 142 -6.08 4.99 -18.01
C ILE A 142 -5.84 6.35 -17.37
N GLY A 143 -6.62 6.71 -16.36
CA GLY A 143 -6.50 7.99 -15.65
C GLY A 143 -5.11 8.20 -15.07
N PHE A 144 -4.52 7.15 -14.47
CA PHE A 144 -3.19 7.26 -13.89
C PHE A 144 -2.05 7.20 -14.90
N ILE A 145 -2.20 6.44 -15.99
CA ILE A 145 -1.24 6.49 -17.12
C ILE A 145 -1.20 7.91 -17.71
N VAL A 146 -2.37 8.53 -17.92
CA VAL A 146 -2.46 9.91 -18.40
C VAL A 146 -1.86 10.87 -17.37
N PHE A 147 -2.16 10.70 -16.08
CA PHE A 147 -1.58 11.51 -15.01
C PHE A 147 -0.04 11.43 -14.97
N LEU A 148 0.53 10.23 -15.06
CA LEU A 148 1.98 10.03 -15.11
C LEU A 148 2.57 10.63 -16.40
N ALA A 149 1.90 10.49 -17.54
CA ALA A 149 2.35 11.08 -18.81
C ALA A 149 2.36 12.61 -18.76
N VAL A 150 1.32 13.24 -18.20
CA VAL A 150 1.26 14.69 -18.01
C VAL A 150 2.40 15.17 -17.12
N ILE A 151 2.66 14.48 -16.01
CA ILE A 151 3.76 14.84 -15.10
C ILE A 151 5.13 14.61 -15.75
N TRP A 152 5.25 13.61 -16.60
CA TRP A 152 6.46 13.37 -17.39
C TRP A 152 6.73 14.53 -18.34
N VAL A 153 5.73 14.96 -19.11
CA VAL A 153 5.85 16.09 -20.04
C VAL A 153 6.13 17.40 -19.28
N LEU A 154 5.43 17.65 -18.17
CA LEU A 154 5.68 18.81 -17.32
C LEU A 154 7.10 18.84 -16.77
N GLN A 155 7.70 17.67 -16.50
CA GLN A 155 9.10 17.60 -16.09
C GLN A 155 10.06 17.92 -17.24
N GLU A 156 9.74 17.55 -18.48
CA GLU A 156 10.59 17.87 -19.63
C GLU A 156 10.57 19.39 -19.92
N GLU A 157 9.42 20.02 -19.74
CA GLU A 157 9.21 21.46 -19.98
C GLU A 157 9.63 22.36 -18.81
N THR A 158 9.59 21.86 -17.57
CA THR A 158 9.86 22.66 -16.36
C THR A 158 11.14 22.22 -15.67
N SER A 159 12.06 23.15 -15.36
CA SER A 159 13.30 22.87 -14.61
C SER A 159 13.08 22.45 -13.14
N VAL A 160 11.83 22.40 -12.69
CA VAL A 160 11.42 22.03 -11.33
C VAL A 160 11.32 20.50 -11.23
N ARG A 161 11.90 19.93 -10.18
CA ARG A 161 11.99 18.48 -9.93
C ARG A 161 10.67 17.85 -9.46
N ILE A 162 9.57 18.10 -10.18
CA ILE A 162 8.19 17.75 -9.78
C ILE A 162 7.98 16.23 -9.74
N LEU A 163 8.46 15.49 -10.74
CA LEU A 163 8.31 14.02 -10.80
C LEU A 163 8.88 13.34 -9.55
N ARG A 164 10.00 13.84 -9.04
CA ARG A 164 10.65 13.33 -7.83
C ARG A 164 9.70 13.38 -6.63
N TYR A 165 9.04 14.52 -6.42
CA TYR A 165 8.09 14.69 -5.32
C TYR A 165 6.82 13.86 -5.53
N VAL A 166 6.35 13.71 -6.77
CA VAL A 166 5.17 12.90 -7.08
C VAL A 166 5.43 11.41 -6.81
N ILE A 167 6.56 10.86 -7.28
CA ILE A 167 6.91 9.46 -7.03
C ILE A 167 7.18 9.20 -5.55
N LEU A 168 7.85 10.15 -4.87
CA LEU A 168 8.01 10.11 -3.43
C LEU A 168 6.65 10.10 -2.72
N PHE A 169 5.72 10.95 -3.14
CA PHE A 169 4.37 11.02 -2.59
C PHE A 169 3.60 9.72 -2.80
N ILE A 170 3.64 9.13 -4.01
CA ILE A 170 3.02 7.83 -4.30
C ILE A 170 3.65 6.73 -3.42
N GLY A 171 4.98 6.71 -3.29
CA GLY A 171 5.69 5.75 -2.45
C GLY A 171 5.29 5.85 -0.97
N ILE A 172 5.22 7.07 -0.42
CA ILE A 172 4.78 7.30 0.97
C ILE A 172 3.31 6.93 1.13
N CYS A 173 2.45 7.26 0.17
CA CYS A 173 1.05 6.89 0.19
C CYS A 173 0.87 5.36 0.22
N LEU A 174 1.70 4.63 -0.53
CA LEU A 174 1.72 3.16 -0.52
C LEU A 174 2.16 2.60 0.83
N SER A 175 3.19 3.19 1.45
CA SER A 175 3.59 2.83 2.82
C SER A 175 2.50 3.13 3.86
N CYS A 176 1.85 4.29 3.80
CA CYS A 176 0.74 4.66 4.68
C CYS A 176 -0.49 3.76 4.48
N CYS A 177 -0.71 3.26 3.26
CA CYS A 177 -1.79 2.33 2.96
C CYS A 177 -1.61 1.03 3.75
N ILE A 178 -0.40 0.47 3.79
CA ILE A 178 -0.11 -0.76 4.54
C ILE A 178 -0.37 -0.55 6.04
N PHE A 179 0.08 0.57 6.57
CA PHE A 179 -0.14 0.92 7.97
C PHE A 179 -1.65 1.01 8.27
N SER A 180 -2.41 1.66 7.39
CA SER A 180 -3.87 1.80 7.54
C SER A 180 -4.59 0.46 7.41
N SER A 181 -4.21 -0.37 6.44
CA SER A 181 -4.74 -1.73 6.26
C SER A 181 -4.47 -2.59 7.49
N LEU A 182 -3.23 -2.59 8.00
CA LEU A 182 -2.86 -3.34 9.20
C LEU A 182 -3.66 -2.86 10.43
N LEU A 183 -3.83 -1.54 10.57
CA LEU A 183 -4.62 -0.97 11.67
C LEU A 183 -6.09 -1.40 11.58
N ASN A 184 -6.66 -1.40 10.37
CA ASN A 184 -8.03 -1.85 10.14
C ASN A 184 -8.20 -3.33 10.50
N GLU A 185 -7.29 -4.21 10.05
CA GLU A 185 -7.33 -5.64 10.40
C GLU A 185 -7.17 -5.89 11.90
N LEU A 186 -6.32 -5.10 12.58
CA LEU A 186 -6.18 -5.20 14.03
C LEU A 186 -7.46 -4.77 14.74
N THR A 187 -8.10 -3.69 14.29
CA THR A 187 -9.36 -3.20 14.88
C THR A 187 -10.52 -4.16 14.65
N SER A 188 -10.61 -4.79 13.47
CA SER A 188 -11.66 -5.79 13.16
C SER A 188 -11.47 -7.06 13.98
N ALA A 189 -10.23 -7.53 14.15
CA ALA A 189 -9.91 -8.67 15.01
C ALA A 189 -10.27 -8.42 16.48
N LEU A 190 -9.91 -7.24 17.02
CA LEU A 190 -10.28 -6.84 18.39
C LEU A 190 -11.79 -6.77 18.58
N PHE A 191 -12.51 -6.27 17.57
CA PHE A 191 -13.97 -6.21 17.59
C PHE A 191 -14.60 -7.60 17.57
N LEU A 192 -14.10 -8.51 16.72
CA LEU A 192 -14.53 -9.91 16.71
C LEU A 192 -14.26 -10.61 18.04
N ILE A 193 -13.08 -10.42 18.65
CA ILE A 193 -12.78 -10.96 19.98
C ILE A 193 -13.77 -10.42 21.01
N SER A 194 -14.10 -9.13 20.95
CA SER A 194 -15.09 -8.50 21.84
C SER A 194 -16.50 -9.07 21.63
N LEU A 195 -16.89 -9.32 20.38
CA LEU A 195 -18.17 -9.96 20.05
C LEU A 195 -18.21 -11.42 20.49
N VAL A 196 -17.12 -12.18 20.32
CA VAL A 196 -16.99 -13.55 20.78
C VAL A 196 -17.06 -13.59 22.31
N LYS A 197 -16.33 -12.71 23.02
CA LYS A 197 -16.44 -12.56 24.48
C LYS A 197 -17.89 -12.31 24.89
N ARG A 198 -18.58 -11.38 24.20
CA ARG A 198 -19.98 -11.05 24.49
C ARG A 198 -20.95 -12.20 24.19
N SER A 199 -20.76 -12.91 23.09
CA SER A 199 -21.58 -14.06 22.72
C SER A 199 -21.41 -15.22 23.69
N VAL A 200 -20.18 -15.51 24.12
CA VAL A 200 -19.90 -16.53 25.14
C VAL A 200 -20.51 -16.13 26.48
N ALA A 201 -20.40 -14.85 26.89
CA ALA A 201 -21.03 -14.35 28.10
C ALA A 201 -22.56 -14.52 28.10
N ASN A 202 -23.21 -14.19 26.99
CA ASN A 202 -24.67 -14.37 26.82
C ASN A 202 -25.08 -15.86 26.94
N VAL A 203 -24.36 -16.76 26.26
CA VAL A 203 -24.63 -18.21 26.31
C VAL A 203 -24.45 -18.79 27.72
N TYR A 204 -23.47 -18.29 28.47
CA TYR A 204 -23.27 -18.68 29.87
C TYR A 204 -24.36 -18.11 30.79
N SER A 205 -24.80 -16.88 30.56
CA SER A 205 -25.90 -16.28 31.33
C SER A 205 -27.21 -17.05 31.14
N GLU A 206 -27.54 -17.44 29.90
CA GLU A 206 -28.73 -18.24 29.59
C GLU A 206 -28.67 -19.66 30.17
N ASN A 207 -27.54 -20.36 30.05
CA ASN A 207 -27.43 -21.75 30.50
C ASN A 207 -27.26 -21.91 32.02
N TYR A 208 -26.64 -20.93 32.69
CA TYR A 208 -26.26 -21.06 34.10
C TYR A 208 -26.93 -20.04 35.04
N ARG A 209 -27.80 -19.13 34.55
CA ARG A 209 -28.43 -18.04 35.33
C ARG A 209 -27.42 -17.20 36.15
N CYS A 210 -26.19 -17.07 35.67
CA CYS A 210 -25.18 -16.25 36.33
C CYS A 210 -25.35 -14.77 35.97
N ASN A 211 -25.14 -13.88 36.95
CA ASN A 211 -25.26 -12.43 36.80
C ASN A 211 -24.11 -11.87 35.93
N GLU A 212 -24.41 -11.04 34.93
CA GLU A 212 -23.47 -10.55 33.89
C GLU A 212 -22.18 -9.93 34.44
N GLN A 213 -22.22 -9.37 35.66
CA GLN A 213 -21.08 -8.72 36.32
C GLN A 213 -19.91 -9.66 36.64
N PHE A 214 -20.12 -10.98 36.76
CA PHE A 214 -19.05 -11.91 37.14
C PHE A 214 -18.19 -12.36 35.95
N VAL A 215 -18.71 -12.33 34.72
CA VAL A 215 -18.02 -12.84 33.52
C VAL A 215 -17.03 -11.82 32.92
N PHE A 216 -17.30 -10.52 33.08
CA PHE A 216 -16.43 -9.45 32.55
C PHE A 216 -15.23 -9.10 33.44
N SER A 217 -15.12 -9.68 34.64
CA SER A 217 -14.03 -9.39 35.60
C SER A 217 -12.83 -10.35 35.48
N LEU A 218 -12.82 -11.24 34.48
CA LEU A 218 -11.73 -12.16 34.11
C LEU A 218 -11.26 -11.88 32.67
#